data_AF-A0A658IBF4-F1
#
_entry.id   AF-A0A658IBF4-F1
#
_cell.length_a   1.000
_cell.length_b   1.000
_cell.length_c   1.000
_cell.angle_alpha   90.00
_cell.angle_beta   90.00
_cell.angle_gamma   90.00
#
_symmetry.space_group_name_H-M   'P 1'
#
loop_
_entity.id
_entity.type
_entity.pdbx_description
1 polymer ?
#
loop_
_entity_poly.entity_id
_entity_poly.type
_entity_poly.pdbx_seq_one_letter_code
_entity_poly.pdbx_strand_id
1 'polypeptide(L)'
;VASWLPTTVTAPLKAIHSALKRIALRCHSGGPGAQVLGSYLEGPYFTPQNKGAHPPELFRELNLVELNELIAISRHTLRVVALAPEKTGALEAIAHLKQQGVRVMLGHSAATWKQTHAAFDAGANGLVHCYNGMTGLHHREPGMVGAGLTDPRAWLELIADGHHVHPAAMKLCCCCAKDRVVLI
;
A
#
# COMPACT_ATOMS: atom_id res chain seq x y z
N VAL A 1 -9.56 -9.17 -16.26
CA VAL A 1 -9.80 -8.88 -14.83
C VAL A 1 -11.21 -9.30 -14.47
N ALA A 2 -11.39 -10.23 -13.52
CA ALA A 2 -12.71 -10.70 -13.08
C ALA A 2 -13.17 -10.07 -11.74
N SER A 3 -12.21 -9.64 -10.92
CA SER A 3 -12.44 -8.96 -9.65
C SER A 3 -11.33 -7.94 -9.40
N TRP A 4 -11.60 -6.91 -8.61
CA TRP A 4 -10.64 -5.83 -8.35
C TRP A 4 -10.95 -5.08 -7.04
N LEU A 5 -9.96 -4.30 -6.58
CA LEU A 5 -10.10 -3.32 -5.51
C LEU A 5 -10.04 -1.93 -6.14
N PRO A 6 -11.13 -1.14 -6.16
CA PRO A 6 -11.04 0.25 -6.52
C PRO A 6 -10.11 0.97 -5.55
N THR A 7 -9.07 1.58 -6.11
CA THR A 7 -8.02 2.27 -5.35
C THR A 7 -8.32 3.76 -5.28
N THR A 8 -8.32 4.31 -4.06
CA THR A 8 -8.32 5.76 -3.87
C THR A 8 -6.90 6.29 -3.81
N VAL A 9 -6.69 7.55 -4.17
CA VAL A 9 -5.41 8.26 -3.99
C VAL A 9 -5.52 9.29 -2.86
N THR A 10 -4.38 9.87 -2.47
CA THR A 10 -4.35 11.03 -1.55
C THR A 10 -5.26 12.15 -2.09
N ALA A 11 -6.26 12.52 -1.29
CA ALA A 11 -7.27 13.52 -1.61
C ALA A 11 -7.81 14.13 -0.31
N PRO A 12 -8.60 15.23 -0.36
CA PRO A 12 -9.25 15.75 0.84
C PRO A 12 -10.09 14.67 1.52
N LEU A 13 -10.06 14.60 2.85
CA LEU A 13 -10.64 13.48 3.61
C LEU A 13 -12.13 13.25 3.30
N LYS A 14 -12.90 14.31 3.05
CA LYS A 14 -14.30 14.24 2.62
C LYS A 14 -14.49 13.47 1.30
N ALA A 15 -13.55 13.61 0.37
CA ALA A 15 -13.56 12.89 -0.91
C ALA A 15 -13.23 11.41 -0.70
N ILE A 16 -12.23 11.09 0.14
CA ILE A 16 -11.91 9.71 0.54
C ILE A 16 -13.12 9.05 1.20
N HIS A 17 -13.76 9.70 2.18
CA HIS A 17 -14.97 9.19 2.83
C HIS A 17 -16.08 8.90 1.82
N SER A 18 -16.28 9.80 0.87
CA SER A 18 -17.30 9.64 -0.18
C SER A 18 -16.97 8.47 -1.11
N ALA A 19 -15.71 8.28 -1.47
CA ALA A 19 -15.27 7.15 -2.29
C ALA A 19 -15.45 5.81 -1.55
N LEU A 20 -15.00 5.71 -0.29
CA LEU A 20 -15.16 4.51 0.52
C LEU A 20 -16.64 4.11 0.68
N LYS A 21 -17.54 5.07 0.93
CA LYS A 21 -18.99 4.79 0.99
C LYS A 21 -19.54 4.22 -0.32
N ARG A 22 -19.14 4.77 -1.46
CA ARG A 22 -19.58 4.29 -2.78
C ARG A 22 -19.04 2.90 -3.10
N ILE A 23 -17.76 2.65 -2.81
CA ILE A 23 -17.14 1.34 -2.99
C ILE A 23 -17.84 0.32 -2.10
N ALA A 24 -18.08 0.64 -0.83
CA ALA A 24 -18.79 -0.22 0.09
C ALA A 24 -20.20 -0.56 -0.39
N LEU A 25 -20.95 0.42 -0.92
CA LEU A 25 -22.26 0.16 -1.50
C LEU A 25 -22.17 -0.85 -2.65
N ARG A 26 -21.24 -0.62 -3.60
CA ARG A 26 -21.07 -1.51 -4.77
C ARG A 26 -20.56 -2.90 -4.39
N CYS A 27 -19.68 -3.00 -3.40
CA CYS A 27 -19.17 -4.27 -2.89
C CYS A 27 -20.31 -5.16 -2.35
N HIS A 28 -21.29 -4.56 -1.66
CA HIS A 28 -22.41 -5.30 -1.08
C HIS A 28 -23.55 -5.56 -2.06
N SER A 29 -23.89 -4.59 -2.93
CA SER A 29 -24.99 -4.75 -3.88
C SER A 29 -24.61 -5.53 -5.14
N GLY A 30 -23.31 -5.65 -5.41
CA GLY A 30 -22.81 -6.26 -6.64
C GLY A 30 -23.22 -5.48 -7.89
N GLY A 31 -23.15 -6.16 -9.04
CA GLY A 31 -23.68 -5.72 -10.32
C GLY A 31 -22.82 -6.18 -11.50
N PRO A 32 -23.10 -5.69 -12.73
CA PRO A 32 -22.47 -6.22 -13.93
C PRO A 32 -20.96 -5.93 -13.97
N GLY A 33 -20.22 -6.81 -14.65
CA GLY A 33 -18.79 -6.69 -14.88
C GLY A 33 -17.93 -7.28 -13.76
N ALA A 34 -16.70 -6.77 -13.63
CA ALA A 34 -15.76 -7.26 -12.63
C ALA A 34 -16.24 -6.97 -11.20
N GLN A 35 -16.10 -7.96 -10.32
CA GLN A 35 -16.53 -7.86 -8.93
C GLN A 35 -15.65 -6.88 -8.14
N VAL A 36 -16.29 -5.99 -7.39
CA VAL A 36 -15.62 -5.12 -6.42
C VAL A 36 -15.44 -5.90 -5.11
N LEU A 37 -14.19 -6.16 -4.71
CA LEU A 37 -13.87 -6.97 -3.51
C LEU A 37 -13.77 -6.15 -2.21
N GLY A 38 -13.85 -4.82 -2.34
CA GLY A 38 -13.63 -3.85 -1.28
C GLY A 38 -12.74 -2.71 -1.78
N SER A 39 -12.25 -1.86 -0.89
CA SER A 39 -11.41 -0.71 -1.26
C SER A 39 -9.93 -0.92 -0.94
N TYR A 40 -9.08 -0.32 -1.78
CA TYR A 40 -7.67 -0.08 -1.50
C TYR A 40 -7.49 1.42 -1.24
N LEU A 41 -6.96 1.77 -0.06
CA LEU A 41 -6.69 3.15 0.32
C LEU A 41 -5.21 3.47 0.11
N GLU A 42 -4.84 4.06 -1.04
CA GLU A 42 -3.47 4.46 -1.34
C GLU A 42 -3.21 5.92 -0.89
N GLY A 43 -2.66 6.08 0.31
CA GLY A 43 -2.55 7.36 1.01
C GLY A 43 -3.75 7.63 1.93
N PRO A 44 -3.79 8.74 2.68
CA PRO A 44 -2.91 9.90 2.62
C PRO A 44 -1.71 9.83 3.58
N TYR A 45 -1.36 8.65 4.09
CA TYR A 45 -0.36 8.45 5.15
C TYR A 45 1.07 8.27 4.61
N PHE A 46 1.53 9.21 3.79
CA PHE A 46 2.83 9.16 3.12
C PHE A 46 3.81 10.24 3.58
N THR A 47 5.04 10.21 3.06
CA THR A 47 6.07 11.24 3.28
C THR A 47 6.45 11.96 1.99
N PRO A 48 6.85 13.25 2.03
CA PRO A 48 7.03 14.05 0.81
C PRO A 48 8.16 13.58 -0.12
N GLN A 49 9.21 12.96 0.41
CA GLN A 49 10.44 12.67 -0.34
C GLN A 49 10.19 11.82 -1.59
N ASN A 50 9.35 10.79 -1.46
CA ASN A 50 9.01 9.85 -2.55
C ASN A 50 7.51 9.89 -2.90
N LYS A 51 6.91 11.08 -2.80
CA LYS A 51 5.47 11.31 -2.99
C LYS A 51 4.91 10.91 -4.36
N GLY A 52 5.74 10.86 -5.40
CA GLY A 52 5.28 10.69 -6.79
C GLY A 52 4.20 11.70 -7.16
N ALA A 53 3.07 11.19 -7.65
CA ALA A 53 1.90 11.98 -8.07
C ALA A 53 1.02 12.45 -6.90
N HIS A 54 1.30 12.04 -5.66
CA HIS A 54 0.46 12.43 -4.52
C HIS A 54 0.72 13.88 -4.08
N PRO A 55 -0.33 14.67 -3.78
CA PRO A 55 -0.23 16.03 -3.27
C PRO A 55 0.22 16.03 -1.78
N PRO A 56 1.45 16.46 -1.46
CA PRO A 56 2.00 16.36 -0.11
C PRO A 56 1.28 17.25 0.91
N GLU A 57 0.65 18.34 0.46
CA GLU A 57 -0.17 19.23 1.29
C GLU A 57 -1.43 18.55 1.86
N LEU A 58 -1.82 17.40 1.31
CA LEU A 58 -2.92 16.58 1.78
C LEU A 58 -2.46 15.38 2.62
N PHE A 59 -1.15 15.23 2.86
CA PHE A 59 -0.65 14.16 3.71
C PHE A 59 -1.12 14.33 5.14
N ARG A 60 -1.41 13.19 5.77
CA ARG A 60 -1.93 13.13 7.14
C ARG A 60 -1.01 12.31 8.01
N GLU A 61 -0.98 12.66 9.29
CA GLU A 61 -0.36 11.81 10.30
C GLU A 61 -1.23 10.59 10.58
N LEU A 62 -0.58 9.50 11.01
CA LEU A 62 -1.27 8.29 11.38
C LEU A 62 -2.01 8.50 12.71
N ASN A 63 -3.29 8.17 12.71
CA ASN A 63 -4.14 8.29 13.89
C ASN A 63 -5.11 7.11 13.91
N LEU A 64 -5.08 6.32 14.99
CA LEU A 64 -5.91 5.11 15.09
C LEU A 64 -7.42 5.40 15.08
N VAL A 65 -7.84 6.55 15.63
CA VAL A 65 -9.26 6.97 15.61
C VAL A 65 -9.70 7.23 14.17
N GLU A 66 -8.88 7.93 13.38
CA GLU A 66 -9.16 8.17 11.96
C GLU A 66 -9.18 6.86 11.15
N LEU A 67 -8.22 5.96 11.38
CA LEU A 67 -8.19 4.66 10.72
C LEU A 67 -9.44 3.83 11.04
N ASN A 68 -9.89 3.83 12.30
CA ASN A 68 -11.14 3.19 12.71
C ASN A 68 -12.37 3.81 12.04
N GLU A 69 -12.40 5.15 11.93
CA GLU A 69 -13.46 5.85 11.22
C GLU A 69 -13.51 5.45 9.75
N LEU A 70 -12.36 5.36 9.07
CA LEU A 70 -12.28 4.93 7.67
C LEU A 70 -12.76 3.48 7.47
N ILE A 71 -12.39 2.58 8.38
CA ILE A 71 -12.90 1.20 8.39
C ILE A 71 -14.42 1.19 8.55
N ALA A 72 -14.96 1.93 9.51
CA ALA A 72 -16.40 2.01 9.76
C ALA A 72 -17.16 2.62 8.57
N ILE A 73 -16.66 3.71 7.99
CA ILE A 73 -17.23 4.37 6.81
C ILE A 73 -17.24 3.44 5.59
N SER A 74 -16.20 2.63 5.44
CA SER A 74 -16.14 1.59 4.41
C SER A 74 -17.09 0.42 4.67
N ARG A 75 -17.85 0.41 5.77
CA ARG A 75 -18.67 -0.73 6.21
C ARG A 75 -17.88 -2.04 6.23
N HIS A 76 -16.65 -1.99 6.76
CA HIS A 76 -15.70 -3.12 6.79
C HIS A 76 -15.33 -3.71 5.41
N THR A 77 -15.45 -2.92 4.35
CA THR A 77 -14.98 -3.29 3.00
C THR A 77 -13.60 -2.74 2.66
N LEU A 78 -12.97 -1.95 3.54
CA LEU A 78 -11.57 -1.57 3.41
C LEU A 78 -10.68 -2.82 3.54
N ARG A 79 -9.96 -3.16 2.47
CA ARG A 79 -9.13 -4.38 2.38
C ARG A 79 -7.66 -4.09 2.50
N VAL A 80 -7.20 -2.96 1.97
CA VAL A 80 -5.80 -2.58 1.95
C VAL A 80 -5.65 -1.11 2.29
N VAL A 81 -4.66 -0.77 3.09
CA VAL A 81 -4.18 0.60 3.31
C VAL A 81 -2.71 0.65 2.94
N ALA A 82 -2.32 1.61 2.12
CA ALA A 82 -0.92 1.93 1.91
C ALA A 82 -0.46 3.07 2.81
N LEU A 83 0.73 2.91 3.40
CA LEU A 83 1.34 3.93 4.24
C LEU A 83 2.87 3.92 4.14
N ALA A 84 3.49 5.02 4.56
CA ALA A 84 4.93 5.15 4.68
C ALA A 84 5.41 4.66 6.07
N PRO A 85 6.26 3.62 6.14
CA PRO A 85 6.65 3.00 7.41
C PRO A 85 7.55 3.86 8.32
N GLU A 86 8.13 4.94 7.80
CA GLU A 86 8.93 5.88 8.58
C GLU A 86 8.10 6.95 9.31
N LYS A 87 6.78 7.01 9.08
CA LYS A 87 5.91 7.92 9.83
C LYS A 87 5.86 7.57 11.31
N THR A 88 5.75 8.59 12.15
CA THR A 88 5.49 8.41 13.58
C THR A 88 4.20 7.62 13.77
N GLY A 89 4.24 6.58 14.63
CA GLY A 89 3.10 5.70 14.88
C GLY A 89 2.85 4.62 13.81
N ALA A 90 3.71 4.50 12.77
CA ALA A 90 3.52 3.51 11.70
C ALA A 90 3.41 2.07 12.21
N LEU A 91 4.30 1.64 13.10
CA LEU A 91 4.29 0.26 13.60
C LEU A 91 3.01 -0.07 14.38
N GLU A 92 2.53 0.88 15.19
CA GLU A 92 1.27 0.75 15.93
C GLU A 92 0.07 0.70 14.97
N ALA A 93 0.04 1.59 13.98
CA ALA A 93 -1.00 1.61 12.96
C ALA A 93 -1.03 0.32 12.13
N ILE A 94 0.13 -0.21 11.75
CA ILE A 94 0.25 -1.48 11.01
C ILE A 94 -0.33 -2.63 11.85
N ALA A 95 0.09 -2.76 13.10
CA ALA A 95 -0.39 -3.81 13.99
C ALA A 95 -1.91 -3.70 14.21
N HIS A 96 -2.41 -2.48 14.41
CA HIS A 96 -3.84 -2.20 14.57
C HIS A 96 -4.65 -2.58 13.32
N LEU A 97 -4.24 -2.14 12.13
CA LEU A 97 -4.91 -2.46 10.87
C LEU A 97 -4.95 -3.97 10.62
N LYS A 98 -3.85 -4.67 10.90
CA LYS A 98 -3.80 -6.14 10.82
C LYS A 98 -4.79 -6.81 11.77
N GLN A 99 -4.93 -6.33 13.00
CA GLN A 99 -5.94 -6.85 13.94
C GLN A 99 -7.38 -6.63 13.44
N GLN A 100 -7.61 -5.56 12.68
CA GLN A 100 -8.90 -5.29 12.03
C GLN A 100 -9.11 -6.08 10.72
N GLY A 101 -8.17 -6.97 10.36
CA GLY A 101 -8.24 -7.74 9.12
C GLY A 101 -7.96 -6.92 7.85
N VAL A 102 -7.35 -5.75 7.99
CA VAL A 102 -6.94 -4.87 6.88
C VAL A 102 -5.47 -5.12 6.57
N ARG A 103 -5.15 -5.39 5.29
CA ARG A 103 -3.77 -5.55 4.84
C ARG A 103 -3.07 -4.21 4.76
N VAL A 104 -1.77 -4.20 5.03
CA VAL A 104 -0.97 -2.97 4.94
C VAL A 104 0.13 -3.14 3.90
N MET A 105 0.16 -2.24 2.92
CA MET A 105 1.22 -2.18 1.91
C MET A 105 2.08 -0.94 2.15
N LEU A 106 3.38 -1.04 1.90
CA LEU A 106 4.34 0.04 2.15
C LEU A 106 4.71 0.73 0.84
N GLY A 107 4.62 2.06 0.78
CA GLY A 107 4.90 2.81 -0.44
C GLY A 107 4.97 4.31 -0.19
N HIS A 108 5.37 5.07 -1.21
CA HIS A 108 5.52 6.53 -1.16
C HIS A 108 6.31 7.00 0.07
N SER A 109 7.49 6.39 0.23
CA SER A 109 8.27 6.41 1.46
C SER A 109 9.76 6.47 1.18
N ALA A 110 10.49 7.20 2.02
CA ALA A 110 11.95 7.23 2.03
C ALA A 110 12.56 6.30 3.09
N ALA A 111 11.81 5.28 3.53
CA ALA A 111 12.26 4.41 4.60
C ALA A 111 13.55 3.67 4.24
N THR A 112 14.38 3.51 5.27
CA THR A 112 15.54 2.60 5.24
C THR A 112 15.09 1.15 5.19
N TRP A 113 16.04 0.25 4.87
CA TRP A 113 15.81 -1.19 4.99
C TRP A 113 15.33 -1.56 6.40
N LYS A 114 15.96 -1.02 7.44
CA LYS A 114 15.63 -1.31 8.85
C LYS A 114 14.20 -0.92 9.22
N GLN A 115 13.74 0.26 8.80
CA GLN A 115 12.37 0.71 9.04
C GLN A 115 11.35 -0.16 8.30
N THR A 116 11.66 -0.55 7.06
CA THR A 116 10.80 -1.41 6.25
C THR A 116 10.68 -2.81 6.86
N HIS A 117 11.81 -3.39 7.30
CA HIS A 117 11.80 -4.68 7.99
C HIS A 117 11.00 -4.63 9.30
N ALA A 118 11.18 -3.58 10.11
CA ALA A 118 10.39 -3.39 11.33
C ALA A 118 8.88 -3.29 11.04
N ALA A 119 8.49 -2.70 9.90
CA ALA A 119 7.10 -2.67 9.46
C ALA A 119 6.58 -4.06 9.07
N PHE A 120 7.39 -4.90 8.41
CA PHE A 120 7.03 -6.31 8.17
C PHE A 120 6.90 -7.09 9.49
N ASP A 121 7.77 -6.84 10.47
CA ASP A 121 7.67 -7.43 11.81
C ASP A 121 6.38 -7.01 12.53
N ALA A 122 5.95 -5.76 12.38
CA ALA A 122 4.67 -5.26 12.87
C ALA A 122 3.46 -5.86 12.12
N GLY A 123 3.69 -6.43 10.93
CA GLY A 123 2.69 -7.17 10.17
C GLY A 123 2.29 -6.58 8.83
N ALA A 124 3.06 -5.62 8.29
CA ALA A 124 2.86 -5.16 6.92
C ALA A 124 3.03 -6.33 5.93
N ASN A 125 2.24 -6.30 4.87
CA ASN A 125 2.11 -7.40 3.92
C ASN A 125 3.06 -7.29 2.74
N GLY A 126 3.60 -6.11 2.43
CA GLY A 126 4.33 -5.96 1.18
C GLY A 126 4.62 -4.53 0.78
N LEU A 127 5.00 -4.36 -0.49
CA LEU A 127 5.30 -3.08 -1.11
C LEU A 127 4.28 -2.74 -2.20
N VAL A 128 3.78 -1.51 -2.20
CA VAL A 128 2.97 -0.94 -3.29
C VAL A 128 3.88 -0.72 -4.50
N HIS A 129 3.43 -1.09 -5.71
CA HIS A 129 4.15 -0.90 -6.99
C HIS A 129 5.68 -0.88 -6.88
N CYS A 130 6.26 -1.97 -6.33
CA CYS A 130 7.67 -2.15 -6.01
C CYS A 130 8.59 -1.47 -7.04
N TYR A 131 9.62 -0.78 -6.54
CA TYR A 131 10.51 0.19 -7.22
C TYR A 131 9.99 1.63 -7.30
N ASN A 132 8.68 1.85 -7.42
CA ASN A 132 8.11 3.17 -7.66
C ASN A 132 7.83 3.89 -6.33
N GLY A 133 8.20 5.18 -6.24
CA GLY A 133 7.92 5.97 -5.03
C GLY A 133 8.54 5.41 -3.75
N MET A 134 9.73 4.79 -3.81
CA MET A 134 10.40 4.22 -2.65
C MET A 134 11.93 4.27 -2.75
N THR A 135 12.64 4.00 -1.64
CA THR A 135 14.10 3.85 -1.68
C THR A 135 14.50 2.60 -2.46
N GLY A 136 15.41 2.78 -3.43
CA GLY A 136 15.92 1.72 -4.28
C GLY A 136 16.93 0.79 -3.57
N LEU A 137 17.38 -0.22 -4.31
CA LEU A 137 18.37 -1.18 -3.85
C LEU A 137 19.80 -0.63 -3.99
N HIS A 138 20.49 -0.42 -2.87
CA HIS A 138 21.92 -0.13 -2.83
C HIS A 138 22.64 -1.15 -1.92
N HIS A 139 23.85 -1.59 -2.28
CA HIS A 139 24.53 -2.73 -1.62
C HIS A 139 24.85 -2.51 -0.14
N ARG A 140 25.03 -1.26 0.32
CA ARG A 140 25.25 -0.92 1.74
C ARG A 140 23.99 -0.51 2.50
N GLU A 141 22.95 -0.09 1.77
CA GLU A 141 21.67 0.34 2.34
C GLU A 141 20.59 -0.13 1.36
N PRO A 142 20.06 -1.35 1.55
CA PRO A 142 19.20 -1.96 0.55
C PRO A 142 17.86 -1.26 0.33
N GLY A 143 17.48 -0.34 1.23
CA GLY A 143 16.22 0.40 1.15
C GLY A 143 14.98 -0.50 1.20
N MET A 144 13.85 0.05 0.80
CA MET A 144 12.57 -0.64 0.74
C MET A 144 12.60 -1.76 -0.29
N VAL A 145 13.13 -1.49 -1.49
CA VAL A 145 13.24 -2.50 -2.56
C VAL A 145 14.03 -3.71 -2.08
N GLY A 146 15.20 -3.50 -1.46
CA GLY A 146 16.00 -4.58 -0.93
C GLY A 146 15.31 -5.34 0.20
N ALA A 147 14.53 -4.66 1.06
CA ALA A 147 13.74 -5.31 2.10
C ALA A 147 12.65 -6.21 1.49
N GLY A 148 11.88 -5.71 0.52
CA GLY A 148 10.80 -6.49 -0.11
C GLY A 148 11.31 -7.69 -0.92
N LEU A 149 12.42 -7.53 -1.65
CA LEU A 149 13.02 -8.61 -2.43
C LEU A 149 13.54 -9.75 -1.53
N THR A 150 14.08 -9.42 -0.37
CA THR A 150 14.76 -10.41 0.50
C THR A 150 13.89 -10.94 1.64
N ASP A 151 12.81 -10.27 2.04
CA ASP A 151 11.89 -10.76 3.07
C ASP A 151 10.85 -11.74 2.49
N PRO A 152 10.82 -13.01 2.93
CA PRO A 152 9.89 -14.01 2.39
C PRO A 152 8.41 -13.74 2.77
N ARG A 153 8.12 -12.79 3.67
CA ARG A 153 6.76 -12.43 4.08
C ARG A 153 6.13 -11.38 3.15
N ALA A 154 6.94 -10.65 2.38
CA ALA A 154 6.51 -9.48 1.62
C ALA A 154 5.91 -9.85 0.25
N TRP A 155 4.71 -9.36 -0.04
CA TRP A 155 4.12 -9.36 -1.38
C TRP A 155 4.58 -8.13 -2.14
N LEU A 156 4.93 -8.29 -3.42
CA LEU A 156 5.45 -7.18 -4.24
C LEU A 156 4.47 -6.90 -5.36
N GLU A 157 3.75 -5.79 -5.27
CA GLU A 157 2.97 -5.28 -6.39
C GLU A 157 3.91 -4.79 -7.50
N LEU A 158 3.63 -5.10 -8.77
CA LEU A 158 4.50 -4.77 -9.89
C LEU A 158 3.68 -4.31 -11.10
N ILE A 159 3.98 -3.09 -11.57
CA ILE A 159 3.45 -2.57 -12.83
C ILE A 159 4.35 -3.07 -13.97
N ALA A 160 3.88 -4.04 -14.74
CA ALA A 160 4.66 -4.77 -15.74
C ALA A 160 4.47 -4.22 -17.17
N ASP A 161 4.51 -2.89 -17.34
CA ASP A 161 4.25 -2.22 -18.63
C ASP A 161 5.53 -1.87 -19.44
N GLY A 162 6.72 -2.03 -18.83
CA GLY A 162 8.01 -1.69 -19.44
C GLY A 162 8.37 -0.21 -19.38
N HIS A 163 7.48 0.64 -18.87
CA HIS A 163 7.68 2.08 -18.68
C HIS A 163 7.95 2.42 -17.21
N HIS A 164 7.14 1.90 -16.29
CA HIS A 164 7.33 2.08 -14.85
C HIS A 164 8.54 1.29 -14.34
N VAL A 165 8.72 0.08 -14.85
CA VAL A 165 9.80 -0.81 -14.44
C VAL A 165 10.51 -1.34 -15.68
N HIS A 166 11.84 -1.28 -15.70
CA HIS A 166 12.62 -1.87 -16.78
C HIS A 166 12.50 -3.41 -16.76
N PRO A 167 12.38 -4.12 -17.90
CA PRO A 167 12.21 -5.58 -17.94
C PRO A 167 13.26 -6.37 -17.15
N ALA A 168 14.52 -5.90 -17.11
CA ALA A 168 15.57 -6.53 -16.29
C ALA A 168 15.31 -6.42 -14.77
N ALA A 169 14.73 -5.30 -14.31
CA ALA A 169 14.34 -5.14 -12.91
C ALA A 169 13.10 -5.97 -12.58
N MET A 170 12.14 -6.09 -13.50
CA MET A 170 11.03 -7.05 -13.35
C MET A 170 11.55 -8.48 -13.20
N LYS A 171 12.51 -8.89 -14.04
CA LYS A 171 13.14 -10.21 -13.95
C LYS A 171 13.80 -10.43 -12.58
N LEU A 172 14.53 -9.44 -12.07
CA LEU A 172 15.12 -9.51 -10.73
C LEU A 172 14.04 -9.69 -9.66
N CYS A 173 12.97 -8.89 -9.73
CA CYS A 173 11.83 -9.00 -8.83
C CYS A 173 11.23 -10.41 -8.84
N CYS A 174 10.92 -10.95 -10.02
CA CYS A 174 10.38 -12.30 -10.17
C CYS A 174 11.34 -13.38 -9.65
N CYS A 175 12.65 -13.25 -9.87
CA CYS A 175 13.64 -14.21 -9.36
C CYS A 175 13.69 -14.23 -7.82
N CYS A 176 13.62 -13.08 -7.17
CA CYS A 176 13.69 -12.96 -5.71
C CYS A 176 12.34 -13.27 -5.03
N ALA A 177 11.25 -12.74 -5.58
CA ALA A 177 9.93 -12.81 -4.98
C ALA A 177 9.11 -14.03 -5.38
N LYS A 178 9.39 -14.63 -6.54
CA LYS A 178 8.71 -15.84 -7.04
C LYS A 178 7.18 -15.65 -7.00
N ASP A 179 6.47 -16.52 -6.28
CA ASP A 179 5.01 -16.51 -6.16
C ASP A 179 4.46 -15.32 -5.34
N ARG A 180 5.33 -14.49 -4.77
CA ARG A 180 4.95 -13.29 -4.00
C ARG A 180 4.73 -12.04 -4.86
N VAL A 181 4.93 -12.13 -6.18
CA VAL A 181 4.68 -11.01 -7.10
C VAL A 181 3.20 -10.90 -7.41
N VAL A 182 2.65 -9.69 -7.30
CA VAL A 182 1.26 -9.35 -7.66
C VAL A 182 1.31 -8.36 -8.82
N LEU A 183 0.78 -8.74 -9.97
CA LEU A 183 0.66 -7.80 -11.10
C LEU A 183 -0.51 -6.85 -10.86
N ILE A 184 -0.27 -5.56 -11.08
CA ILE A 184 -1.26 -4.48 -10.95
C ILE A 184 -1.30 -3.60 -12.20
#